data_AF-A0A963XNZ1-F1
#
_entry.id   AF-A0A963XNZ1-F1
#
_cell.length_a   1.000
_cell.length_b   1.000
_cell.length_c   1.000
_cell.angle_alpha   90.00
_cell.angle_beta   90.00
_cell.angle_gamma   90.00
#
_symmetry.space_group_name_H-M   'P 1'
#
loop_
_entity.id
_entity.type
_entity.pdbx_description
1 polymer ?
#
loop_
_entity_poly.entity_id
_entity_poly.type
_entity_poly.pdbx_seq_one_letter_code
_entity_poly.pdbx_strand_id
1 'polypeptide(L)' 'MCAKATMEEFEALLKESFEIDTPDEGSVVKGKVIAIEAGQAIIDVGYKMEGRVDLKEFA' A
#
# COMPACT_ATOMS: atom_id res chain seq x y z
N MET A 1 5.79 -19.53 -33.77
CA MET A 1 6.00 -18.07 -33.64
C MET A 1 5.07 -17.52 -32.55
N CYS A 2 5.05 -18.11 -31.34
CA CYS A 2 4.04 -17.80 -30.31
C CYS A 2 4.62 -17.56 -28.91
N ALA A 3 5.83 -18.01 -28.59
CA ALA A 3 6.39 -17.84 -27.24
C ALA A 3 6.75 -16.39 -26.89
N LYS A 4 7.05 -15.54 -27.89
CA LYS A 4 7.46 -14.15 -27.66
C LYS A 4 6.27 -13.25 -27.31
N ALA A 5 5.16 -13.41 -28.02
CA ALA A 5 3.91 -12.69 -27.74
C ALA A 5 3.38 -13.01 -26.34
N THR A 6 3.43 -14.29 -25.91
CA THR A 6 2.98 -14.70 -24.57
C THR A 6 3.89 -14.23 -23.43
N MET A 7 5.19 -14.04 -23.69
CA MET A 7 6.13 -13.53 -22.68
C MET A 7 6.04 -12.01 -22.54
N GLU A 8 5.88 -11.29 -23.65
CA GLU A 8 5.65 -9.83 -23.64
C GLU A 8 4.30 -9.47 -22.99
N GLU A 9 3.24 -10.25 -23.25
CA GLU A 9 1.95 -10.11 -22.56
C GLU A 9 2.05 -10.44 -21.07
N PHE A 10 2.82 -11.47 -20.70
CA PHE A 10 3.08 -11.80 -19.30
C PHE A 10 3.89 -10.70 -18.59
N GLU A 11 4.93 -10.15 -19.22
CA GLU A 11 5.70 -9.03 -18.69
C GLU A 11 4.82 -7.79 -18.49
N ALA A 12 3.92 -7.50 -19.42
CA ALA A 12 2.99 -6.37 -19.30
C ALA A 12 2.05 -6.54 -18.10
N LEU A 13 1.39 -7.69 -17.98
CA LEU A 13 0.48 -7.98 -16.85
C LEU A 13 1.22 -8.05 -15.51
N LEU A 14 2.44 -8.58 -15.49
CA LEU A 14 3.28 -8.62 -14.30
C LEU A 14 3.69 -7.21 -13.86
N LYS A 15 4.07 -6.36 -14.80
CA LYS A 15 4.44 -4.97 -14.51
C LYS A 15 3.25 -4.17 -13.97
N GLU A 16 2.07 -4.36 -14.55
CA GLU A 16 0.83 -3.75 -14.06
C GLU A 16 0.52 -4.17 -12.62
N SER A 17 0.78 -5.43 -12.25
CA SER A 17 0.57 -5.90 -10.87
C SER A 17 1.48 -5.20 -9.85
N PHE A 18 2.72 -4.88 -10.23
CA PHE A 18 3.64 -4.17 -9.35
C PHE A 18 3.30 -2.69 -9.15
N GLU A 19 2.69 -2.04 -10.15
CA GLU A 19 2.24 -0.65 -10.03
C GLU A 19 1.03 -0.49 -9.11
N ILE A 20 0.31 -1.58 -8.83
CA ILE A 20 -0.89 -1.58 -7.98
C ILE A 20 -0.55 -1.80 -6.49
N ASP A 21 0.59 -2.43 -6.18
CA ASP A 21 0.79 -3.09 -4.88
C ASP A 21 1.69 -2.35 -3.87
N THR A 22 2.27 -1.19 -4.22
CA THR A 22 3.09 -0.44 -3.25
C THR A 22 2.81 1.05 -3.31
N PRO A 23 2.32 1.66 -2.21
CA PRO A 23 2.14 3.11 -2.18
C PRO A 23 3.50 3.80 -2.24
N ASP A 24 3.63 4.81 -3.10
CA ASP A 24 4.85 5.59 -3.24
C ASP A 24 5.23 6.26 -1.92
N GLU A 25 6.52 6.36 -1.64
CA GLU A 25 7.03 7.08 -0.48
C GLU A 25 6.59 8.56 -0.54
N GLY A 26 6.04 9.06 0.57
CA GLY A 26 5.50 10.42 0.66
C GLY A 26 4.09 10.61 0.06
N SER A 27 3.46 9.55 -0.44
CA SER A 27 2.06 9.60 -0.89
C SER A 27 1.07 9.50 0.28
N VAL A 28 -0.15 10.01 0.09
CA VAL A 28 -1.24 9.92 1.08
C VAL A 28 -2.05 8.66 0.82
N VAL A 29 -2.08 7.76 1.81
CA VAL A 29 -2.88 6.52 1.76
C VAL A 29 -4.13 6.63 2.62
N LYS A 30 -5.18 5.93 2.23
CA LYS A 30 -6.39 5.78 3.06
C LYS A 30 -6.21 4.58 3.97
N GLY A 31 -6.47 4.78 5.26
CA GLY A 31 -6.44 3.72 6.25
C GLY A 31 -7.63 3.80 7.20
N LYS A 32 -7.88 2.71 7.92
CA LYS A 32 -8.91 2.60 8.95
C LYS A 32 -8.27 2.56 10.32
N VAL A 33 -8.76 3.38 11.24
CA VAL A 33 -8.33 3.30 12.64
C VAL A 33 -8.87 2.00 13.25
N ILE A 34 -7.97 1.16 13.75
CA ILE A 34 -8.30 -0.13 14.36
C ILE A 34 -8.21 -0.09 15.89
N ALA A 35 -7.34 0.77 16.45
CA ALA A 35 -7.17 0.93 17.88
C ALA A 35 -6.60 2.31 18.23
N ILE A 36 -6.78 2.71 19.48
CA ILE A 36 -6.14 3.90 20.07
C ILE A 36 -5.55 3.48 21.41
N GLU A 37 -4.23 3.53 21.53
CA GLU A 37 -3.51 3.06 22.71
C GLU A 37 -2.28 3.93 22.98
N ALA A 38 -1.93 4.14 24.25
CA ALA A 38 -0.76 4.92 24.67
C ALA A 38 -0.66 6.33 24.04
N GLY A 39 -1.78 6.95 23.68
CA GLY A 39 -1.81 8.27 23.03
C GLY A 39 -1.53 8.23 21.52
N GLN A 40 -1.53 7.05 20.90
CA GLN A 40 -1.33 6.85 19.47
C GLN A 40 -2.56 6.21 18.83
N ALA A 41 -2.90 6.64 17.62
CA ALA A 41 -3.86 5.96 16.76
C ALA A 41 -3.14 4.91 15.90
N ILE A 42 -3.61 3.67 15.95
CA ILE A 42 -3.13 2.56 15.13
C ILE A 42 -4.07 2.43 13.92
N ILE A 43 -3.49 2.48 12.72
CA ILE A 43 -4.20 2.58 11.46
C ILE A 43 -3.82 1.40 10.56
N ASP A 44 -4.81 0.60 10.18
CA ASP A 44 -4.67 -0.40 9.14
C ASP A 44 -4.77 0.27 7.77
N VAL A 45 -3.74 0.12 6.95
CA VAL A 45 -3.66 0.68 5.59
C VAL A 45 -3.90 -0.37 4.50
N GLY A 46 -4.30 -1.59 4.87
CA GLY A 46 -4.56 -2.68 3.92
C GLY A 46 -3.30 -3.39 3.41
N TYR A 47 -2.16 -3.15 4.05
CA TYR A 47 -0.87 -3.77 3.73
C TYR A 47 -0.38 -4.64 4.90
N LYS A 48 0.78 -5.29 4.73
CA LYS A 48 1.45 -6.05 5.80
C LYS A 48 2.03 -5.16 6.92
N MET A 49 1.70 -3.87 6.94
CA MET A 49 2.23 -2.87 7.85
C MET A 49 1.09 -2.03 8.41
N GLU A 50 1.24 -1.63 9.67
CA GLU A 50 0.31 -0.75 10.37
C GLU A 50 0.93 0.65 10.50
N GLY A 51 0.13 1.68 10.31
CA GLY A 51 0.49 3.07 10.58
C GLY A 51 0.27 3.43 12.05
N ARG A 52 1.13 4.29 12.59
CA ARG A 52 0.95 4.87 13.93
C ARG A 52 1.09 6.38 13.87
N VAL A 53 0.11 7.09 14.44
CA VAL A 53 0.09 8.56 14.49
C VAL A 53 -0.15 9.01 15.92
N ASP A 54 0.64 9.97 16.41
CA ASP A 54 0.43 10.57 17.75
C ASP A 54 -0.83 11.44 17.71
N LEU A 55 -1.70 11.31 18.72
CA LEU A 55 -2.93 12.09 18.79
C LEU A 55 -2.68 13.60 18.87
N LYS A 56 -1.48 14.02 19.29
CA LYS A 56 -1.07 15.44 19.31
C LYS A 56 -1.01 16.09 17.93
N GLU A 57 -0.87 15.31 16.87
CA GLU A 57 -0.85 15.82 15.49
C GLU A 57 -2.22 16.35 15.03
N PHE A 58 -3.29 16.09 15.80
CA PHE A 58 -4.65 16.52 15.48
C PHE A 58 -5.14 17.71 16.32
N ALA A 59 -4.27 18.32 17.13
CA ALA A 59 -4.59 19.42 18.04
C ALA A 59 -4.13 20.80 17.52
#